data_AF-A0AAN7KNU2-F1
#
_entry.id   AF-A0AAN7KNU2-F1
#
_cell.length_a   1.000
_cell.length_b   1.000
_cell.length_c   1.000
_cell.angle_alpha   90.00
_cell.angle_beta   90.00
_cell.angle_gamma   90.00
#
_symmetry.space_group_name_H-M   'P 1'
#
loop_
_entity.id
_entity.type
_entity.pdbx_description
1 polymer ?
#
loop_
_entity_poly.entity_id
_entity_poly.type
_entity_poly.pdbx_seq_one_letter_code
_entity_poly.pdbx_strand_id
1 'polypeptide(L)'
;MAAACEVTVADFLKGTSRKTLFLQKNLPKRTQRLWGSVQNQKPMTGSRRRISLRCCAQANPGAVIPMSLVDDNSRSNGKTADLVLHFYRIPLIQDNATAELLRSIQTRISDQIVGLRTEQCFNIRIESGLSAEMLGVLRWLLQETYEPENFGPDSFLEKKQQEGLNSVIIEVGPRLSFTTAWSANAVSICQVCGLSAVTRVERSRRYLLYLKSPLMDHQINEFSQMVHDRMSECVYSHRLTSFETSVVPEEVQYVPLMEKGRKALEEINEKMGLAFDEQDLQYYTRLFMEDIKRSNCGAV
;
A
#
# COMPACT_ATOMS: atom_id res chain seq x y z
N MET A 1 -17.59 47.56 11.31
CA MET A 1 -16.56 48.14 10.41
C MET A 1 -15.22 47.50 10.72
N ALA A 2 -14.80 46.56 9.87
CA ALA A 2 -13.42 46.10 9.74
C ALA A 2 -13.32 45.63 8.28
N ALA A 3 -12.51 46.33 7.49
CA ALA A 3 -12.36 46.10 6.06
C ALA A 3 -11.46 44.89 5.82
N ALA A 4 -11.86 44.06 4.85
CA ALA A 4 -11.08 42.97 4.31
C ALA A 4 -9.89 43.51 3.50
N CYS A 5 -8.70 42.94 3.69
CA CYS A 5 -7.60 43.06 2.75
C CYS A 5 -7.52 41.78 1.92
N GLU A 6 -7.80 41.90 0.63
CA GLU A 6 -7.60 40.87 -0.38
C GLU A 6 -6.10 40.72 -0.66
N VAL A 7 -5.60 39.48 -0.65
CA VAL A 7 -4.23 39.15 -1.04
C VAL A 7 -4.28 38.62 -2.48
N THR A 8 -3.76 39.41 -3.41
CA THR A 8 -3.65 39.04 -4.83
C THR A 8 -2.51 38.06 -5.08
N VAL A 9 -2.71 37.16 -6.05
CA VAL A 9 -1.85 36.04 -6.45
C VAL A 9 -0.39 36.43 -6.82
N ALA A 10 -0.10 37.72 -7.02
CA ALA A 10 1.24 38.20 -7.32
C ALA A 10 2.23 38.18 -6.11
N ASP A 11 1.73 38.17 -4.87
CA ASP A 11 2.59 38.22 -3.67
C ASP A 11 3.09 36.84 -3.20
N PHE A 12 2.59 35.75 -3.79
CA PHE A 12 2.99 34.38 -3.41
C PHE A 12 4.28 33.91 -4.12
N LEU A 13 4.68 34.55 -5.23
CA LEU A 13 5.79 34.08 -6.08
C LEU A 13 7.15 34.75 -5.80
N LYS A 14 7.24 35.64 -4.80
CA LYS A 14 8.53 36.18 -4.35
C LYS A 14 8.92 35.55 -3.02
N GLY A 15 9.75 34.52 -3.10
CA GLY A 15 10.31 33.81 -1.94
C GLY A 15 10.93 34.75 -0.92
N THR A 16 10.23 34.99 0.19
CA THR A 16 10.78 35.69 1.34
C THR A 16 11.60 34.71 2.18
N SER A 17 12.91 34.93 2.15
CA SER A 17 13.91 34.38 3.06
C SER A 17 13.43 34.45 4.52
N ARG A 18 13.16 33.28 5.12
CA ARG A 18 12.86 33.19 6.56
C ARG A 18 14.17 33.33 7.35
N LYS A 19 14.37 34.53 7.90
CA LYS A 19 15.31 34.81 8.98
C LYS A 19 14.96 33.92 10.18
N THR A 20 15.94 33.15 10.65
CA THR A 20 15.86 32.36 11.89
C THR A 20 15.80 33.31 13.09
N LEU A 21 14.64 33.36 13.76
CA LEU A 21 14.50 33.98 15.07
C LEU A 21 15.09 33.03 16.12
N PHE A 22 16.26 33.40 16.65
CA PHE A 22 16.90 32.73 17.77
C PHE A 22 16.11 33.02 19.07
N LEU A 23 15.52 31.99 19.66
CA LEU A 23 15.03 32.00 21.04
C LEU A 23 16.19 31.63 21.98
N GLN A 24 16.64 32.59 22.79
CA GLN A 24 17.63 32.37 23.83
C GLN A 24 17.06 31.46 24.94
N LYS A 25 17.69 30.31 25.18
CA LYS A 25 17.53 29.55 26.41
C LYS A 25 18.80 29.70 27.24
N ASN A 26 18.68 30.41 28.36
CA ASN A 26 19.71 30.51 29.38
C ASN A 26 19.86 29.17 30.12
N LEU A 27 21.07 28.61 30.14
CA LEU A 27 21.48 27.51 31.02
C LEU A 27 22.75 27.95 31.77
N PRO A 28 22.85 27.72 33.09
CA PRO A 28 23.99 28.18 33.87
C PRO A 28 25.24 27.31 33.63
N LYS A 29 26.38 27.99 33.78
CA LYS A 29 27.76 27.54 33.57
C LYS A 29 28.11 26.32 34.43
N ARG A 30 28.76 25.32 33.82
CA ARG A 30 29.72 24.46 34.52
C ARG A 30 30.97 24.27 33.66
N THR A 31 32.06 24.81 34.18
CA THR A 31 33.43 24.75 33.67
C THR A 31 34.02 23.36 33.85
N GLN A 32 34.71 22.84 32.83
CA GLN A 32 36.08 22.32 32.96
C GLN A 32 36.73 22.18 31.58
N ARG A 33 37.96 22.70 31.50
CA ARG A 33 38.87 22.72 30.34
C ARG A 33 39.66 21.41 30.29
N LEU A 34 40.01 20.94 29.09
CA LEU A 34 41.24 20.21 28.70
C LEU A 34 41.23 20.14 27.15
N TRP A 35 41.81 21.13 26.45
CA TRP A 35 43.11 21.09 25.73
C TRP A 35 43.29 19.95 24.71
N GLY A 36 43.31 20.32 23.43
CA GLY A 36 43.74 19.51 22.30
C GLY A 36 43.93 20.40 21.07
N SER A 37 45.18 20.73 20.76
CA SER A 37 45.62 21.57 19.64
C SER A 37 45.68 20.76 18.34
N VAL A 38 45.04 21.23 17.27
CA VAL A 38 45.37 20.82 15.90
C VAL A 38 45.43 22.07 15.02
N GLN A 39 46.60 22.25 14.42
CA GLN A 39 46.96 23.35 13.53
C GLN A 39 46.20 23.25 12.21
N ASN A 40 45.66 24.39 11.77
CA ASN A 40 44.93 24.56 10.53
C ASN A 40 45.88 25.19 9.50
N GLN A 41 46.23 24.48 8.43
CA GLN A 41 46.86 25.06 7.24
C GLN A 41 45.84 25.12 6.10
N LYS A 42 45.89 26.23 5.36
CA LYS A 42 45.05 26.56 4.21
C LYS A 42 45.95 27.26 3.17
N PRO A 43 45.51 27.44 1.91
CA PRO A 43 45.67 26.48 0.80
C PRO A 43 46.42 27.14 -0.37
N MET A 44 46.78 26.43 -1.45
CA MET A 44 46.97 27.07 -2.76
C MET A 44 46.94 26.09 -3.96
N THR A 45 46.16 26.52 -4.96
CA THR A 45 46.32 26.40 -6.42
C THR A 45 46.38 25.03 -7.10
N GLY A 46 45.29 24.71 -7.82
CA GLY A 46 45.26 23.76 -8.92
C GLY A 46 44.35 24.25 -10.04
N SER A 47 44.95 24.75 -11.12
CA SER A 47 44.30 25.20 -12.36
C SER A 47 43.56 24.04 -13.04
N ARG A 48 42.27 24.21 -13.36
CA ARG A 48 41.55 23.33 -14.29
C ARG A 48 40.83 24.14 -15.37
N ARG A 49 41.15 23.73 -16.60
CA ARG A 49 40.76 24.28 -17.89
C ARG A 49 39.23 24.33 -18.05
N ARG A 50 38.75 25.44 -18.62
CA ARG A 50 37.42 25.56 -19.22
C ARG A 50 37.28 24.55 -20.36
N ILE A 51 36.27 23.69 -20.29
CA ILE A 51 35.78 22.94 -21.43
C ILE A 51 34.28 23.25 -21.57
N SER A 52 33.94 23.69 -22.78
CA SER A 52 32.65 24.19 -23.23
C SER A 52 31.60 23.06 -23.26
N LEU A 53 30.48 23.24 -22.57
CA LEU A 53 29.28 22.42 -22.77
C LEU A 53 28.56 22.93 -24.03
N ARG A 54 28.64 22.15 -25.12
CA ARG A 54 27.73 22.29 -26.27
C ARG A 54 26.44 21.54 -25.94
N CYS A 55 25.32 22.26 -25.89
CA CYS A 55 23.99 21.68 -25.95
C CYS A 55 23.75 21.14 -27.37
N CYS A 56 23.55 19.83 -27.51
CA CYS A 56 22.89 19.24 -28.66
C CYS A 56 21.48 18.85 -28.24
N ALA A 57 20.50 19.46 -28.91
CA ALA A 57 19.10 19.10 -28.86
C ALA A 57 18.81 17.84 -29.71
N GLN A 58 17.60 17.30 -29.50
CA GLN A 58 16.90 16.21 -30.23
C GLN A 58 17.24 14.78 -29.72
N ALA A 59 16.31 13.84 -29.58
CA ALA A 59 14.96 13.68 -30.14
C ALA A 59 14.07 12.80 -29.22
N ASN A 60 12.74 12.96 -29.34
CA ASN A 60 11.73 12.09 -28.72
C ASN A 60 11.76 10.68 -29.31
N PRO A 61 11.69 9.62 -28.48
CA PRO A 61 11.18 8.32 -28.91
C PRO A 61 9.72 8.15 -28.45
N GLY A 62 8.81 7.96 -29.40
CA GLY A 62 7.43 7.58 -29.14
C GLY A 62 7.37 6.21 -28.48
N ALA A 63 6.69 6.13 -27.34
CA ALA A 63 6.47 4.88 -26.61
C ALA A 63 5.40 4.04 -27.33
N VAL A 64 5.81 2.88 -27.83
CA VAL A 64 4.93 1.82 -28.33
C VAL A 64 4.55 0.93 -27.14
N ILE A 65 3.27 0.88 -26.81
CA ILE A 65 2.69 -0.05 -25.82
C ILE A 65 2.26 -1.31 -26.58
N PRO A 66 2.74 -2.53 -26.24
CA PRO A 66 2.13 -3.74 -26.75
C PRO A 66 0.88 -4.07 -25.94
N MET A 67 -0.27 -3.92 -26.57
CA MET A 67 -1.57 -4.36 -26.07
C MET A 67 -1.81 -5.78 -26.62
N SER A 68 -1.63 -6.81 -25.79
CA SER A 68 -1.99 -8.19 -26.16
C SER A 68 -3.45 -8.45 -25.76
N LEU A 69 -4.35 -8.28 -26.71
CA LEU A 69 -5.72 -8.80 -26.67
C LEU A 69 -5.70 -10.21 -27.26
N VAL A 70 -6.13 -11.20 -26.46
CA VAL A 70 -6.52 -12.51 -26.97
C VAL A 70 -8.03 -12.61 -26.79
N ASP A 71 -8.73 -12.71 -27.92
CA ASP A 71 -10.15 -13.04 -28.00
C ASP A 71 -10.36 -14.48 -27.50
N ASP A 72 -11.33 -14.66 -26.60
CA ASP A 72 -12.12 -15.89 -26.61
C ASP A 72 -13.56 -15.62 -26.19
N ASN A 73 -14.47 -16.05 -27.05
CA ASN A 73 -15.86 -15.62 -27.10
C ASN A 73 -16.72 -16.65 -26.36
N SER A 74 -17.18 -16.36 -25.14
CA SER A 74 -18.29 -17.08 -24.53
C SER A 74 -19.19 -16.13 -23.73
N ARG A 75 -20.42 -15.97 -24.22
CA ARG A 75 -21.47 -15.15 -23.61
C ARG A 75 -21.80 -15.66 -22.21
N SER A 76 -21.49 -14.86 -21.20
CA SER A 76 -22.13 -14.89 -19.89
C SER A 76 -22.26 -13.45 -19.38
N ASN A 77 -23.32 -13.19 -18.61
CA ASN A 77 -23.81 -11.88 -18.16
C ASN A 77 -22.73 -10.77 -18.02
N GLY A 78 -22.95 -9.64 -18.69
CA GLY A 78 -21.99 -8.55 -18.82
C GLY A 78 -21.57 -7.91 -17.50
N LYS A 79 -20.54 -8.48 -16.87
CA LYS A 79 -19.63 -7.76 -15.97
C LYS A 79 -18.47 -7.26 -16.83
N THR A 80 -18.26 -5.95 -16.87
CA THR A 80 -17.03 -5.35 -17.41
C THR A 80 -15.83 -5.97 -16.71
N ALA A 81 -14.86 -6.48 -17.47
CA ALA A 81 -13.63 -7.03 -16.91
C ALA A 81 -12.94 -5.97 -16.03
N ASP A 82 -12.66 -6.35 -14.79
CA ASP A 82 -12.03 -5.47 -13.80
C ASP A 82 -10.62 -5.11 -14.29
N LEU A 83 -10.36 -3.84 -14.58
CA LEU A 83 -9.04 -3.41 -15.04
C LEU A 83 -8.18 -3.06 -13.83
N VAL A 84 -7.15 -3.87 -13.58
CA VAL A 84 -6.16 -3.62 -12.53
C VAL A 84 -4.88 -3.08 -13.15
N LEU A 85 -4.51 -1.86 -12.76
CA LEU A 85 -3.19 -1.30 -13.06
C LEU A 85 -2.24 -1.54 -11.90
N HIS A 86 -0.95 -1.69 -12.23
CA HIS A 86 0.10 -1.80 -11.24
C HIS A 86 1.17 -0.75 -11.48
N PHE A 87 1.63 -0.18 -10.38
CA PHE A 87 2.85 0.60 -10.34
C PHE A 87 3.76 0.08 -9.23
N TYR A 88 5.05 0.21 -9.45
CA TYR A 88 6.07 -0.30 -8.54
C TYR A 88 6.96 0.84 -8.07
N ARG A 89 7.40 0.75 -6.83
CA ARG A 89 8.31 1.71 -6.22
C ARG A 89 9.39 1.00 -5.41
N ILE A 90 10.62 1.46 -5.53
CA ILE A 90 11.75 0.99 -4.73
C ILE A 90 12.38 2.15 -3.94
N PRO A 91 13.07 1.88 -2.83
CA PRO A 91 12.90 0.69 -2.00
C PRO A 91 11.59 0.78 -1.18
N LEU A 92 11.08 -0.35 -0.70
CA LEU A 92 9.96 -0.35 0.26
C LEU A 92 10.41 0.07 1.67
N ILE A 93 11.59 -0.43 2.08
CA ILE A 93 12.21 -0.16 3.38
C ILE A 93 13.64 0.35 3.20
N GLN A 94 14.12 1.15 4.14
CA GLN A 94 15.48 1.69 4.12
C GLN A 94 16.54 0.59 4.19
N ASP A 95 17.75 0.88 3.72
CA ASP A 95 18.84 -0.10 3.63
C ASP A 95 19.20 -0.72 4.99
N ASN A 96 19.22 0.06 6.08
CA ASN A 96 19.50 -0.47 7.42
C ASN A 96 18.43 -1.47 7.87
N ALA A 97 17.15 -1.12 7.72
CA ALA A 97 16.04 -2.01 8.03
C ALA A 97 16.06 -3.27 7.16
N THR A 98 16.48 -3.15 5.90
CA THR A 98 16.67 -4.28 4.99
C THR A 98 17.76 -5.23 5.50
N ALA A 99 18.88 -4.68 5.99
CA ALA A 99 19.98 -5.48 6.55
C ALA A 99 19.59 -6.18 7.87
N GLU A 100 18.83 -5.51 8.75
CA GLU A 100 18.30 -6.09 9.99
C GLU A 100 17.30 -7.21 9.72
N LEU A 101 16.42 -7.01 8.74
CA LEU A 101 15.48 -8.02 8.28
C LEU A 101 16.21 -9.22 7.67
N LEU A 102 17.20 -8.99 6.80
CA LEU A 102 18.04 -10.05 6.23
C LEU A 102 18.73 -10.88 7.31
N ARG A 103 19.30 -10.25 8.34
CA ARG A 103 19.93 -10.95 9.47
C ARG A 103 18.91 -11.80 10.25
N SER A 104 17.71 -11.28 10.46
CA SER A 104 16.63 -12.00 11.15
C SER A 104 16.15 -13.21 10.36
N ILE A 105 16.07 -13.09 9.03
CA ILE A 105 15.74 -14.16 8.10
C ILE A 105 16.81 -15.25 8.12
N GLN A 106 18.09 -14.88 8.03
CA GLN A 106 19.20 -15.84 8.08
C GLN A 106 19.20 -16.64 9.38
N THR A 107 18.99 -15.96 10.51
CA THR A 107 19.02 -16.59 11.84
C THR A 107 17.81 -17.53 12.08
N ARG A 108 16.62 -17.15 11.62
CA ARG A 108 15.38 -17.87 11.95
C ARG A 108 14.97 -18.90 10.89
N ILE A 109 15.36 -18.69 9.63
CA ILE A 109 14.84 -19.45 8.48
C ILE A 109 15.97 -20.19 7.78
N SER A 110 16.94 -19.47 7.20
CA SER A 110 18.04 -20.10 6.45
C SER A 110 19.19 -19.17 6.09
N ASP A 111 20.42 -19.63 6.32
CA ASP A 111 21.67 -19.00 5.83
C ASP A 111 21.85 -19.08 4.29
N GLN A 112 20.96 -19.81 3.60
CA GLN A 112 20.95 -19.86 2.14
C GLN A 112 20.47 -18.54 1.52
N ILE A 113 19.76 -17.71 2.28
CA ILE A 113 19.30 -16.39 1.84
C ILE A 113 20.43 -15.39 2.03
N VAL A 114 21.04 -14.97 0.92
CA VAL A 114 22.25 -14.12 0.92
C VAL A 114 21.96 -12.65 0.70
N GLY A 115 20.77 -12.31 0.20
CA GLY A 115 20.41 -10.93 -0.08
C GLY A 115 18.92 -10.74 -0.10
N LEU A 116 18.51 -9.49 0.12
CA LEU A 116 17.13 -9.07 0.14
C LEU A 116 16.99 -7.74 -0.60
N ARG A 117 16.02 -7.67 -1.50
CA ARG A 117 15.55 -6.42 -2.11
C ARG A 117 14.05 -6.30 -1.87
N THR A 118 13.59 -5.08 -1.73
CA THR A 118 12.20 -4.80 -1.42
C THR A 118 11.62 -3.80 -2.39
N GLU A 119 10.36 -4.01 -2.74
CA GLU A 119 9.59 -3.19 -3.65
C GLU A 119 8.18 -3.05 -3.12
N GLN A 120 7.60 -1.89 -3.35
CA GLN A 120 6.21 -1.62 -3.06
C GLN A 120 5.43 -1.71 -4.36
N CYS A 121 4.33 -2.44 -4.38
CA CYS A 121 3.41 -2.49 -5.51
C CYS A 121 2.12 -1.76 -5.14
N PHE A 122 1.62 -0.94 -6.05
CA PHE A 122 0.34 -0.27 -5.98
C PHE A 122 -0.61 -0.98 -6.93
N ASN A 123 -1.61 -1.66 -6.39
CA ASN A 123 -2.66 -2.31 -7.15
C ASN A 123 -3.84 -1.33 -7.25
N ILE A 124 -4.29 -1.03 -8.46
CA ILE A 124 -5.26 0.05 -8.70
C ILE A 124 -6.41 -0.50 -9.53
N ARG A 125 -7.61 -0.54 -8.96
CA ARG A 125 -8.84 -0.87 -9.68
C ARG A 125 -9.36 0.33 -10.43
N ILE A 126 -9.73 0.10 -11.68
CA ILE A 126 -10.27 1.12 -12.57
C ILE A 126 -11.53 0.59 -13.27
N GLU A 127 -12.60 1.40 -13.26
CA GLU A 127 -13.86 1.05 -13.95
C GLU A 127 -13.82 1.32 -15.46
N SER A 128 -13.13 2.38 -15.87
CA SER A 128 -13.02 2.82 -17.27
C SER A 128 -11.59 3.27 -17.57
N GLY A 129 -11.09 3.03 -18.79
CA GLY A 129 -9.73 3.42 -19.18
C GLY A 129 -9.38 4.87 -18.82
N LEU A 130 -8.15 5.10 -18.33
CA LEU A 130 -7.65 6.43 -18.01
C LEU A 130 -7.02 7.10 -19.24
N SER A 131 -7.24 8.41 -19.38
CA SER A 131 -6.52 9.21 -20.38
C SER A 131 -5.03 9.30 -20.04
N ALA A 132 -4.19 9.64 -21.04
CA ALA A 132 -2.76 9.82 -20.81
C ALA A 132 -2.44 10.91 -19.77
N GLU A 133 -3.26 11.97 -19.73
CA GLU A 133 -3.15 13.06 -18.74
C GLU A 133 -3.48 12.57 -17.33
N MET A 134 -4.59 11.83 -17.18
CA MET A 134 -4.99 11.24 -15.90
C MET A 134 -3.96 10.23 -15.38
N LEU A 135 -3.36 9.43 -16.27
CA LEU A 135 -2.24 8.57 -15.92
C LEU A 135 -1.00 9.36 -15.47
N GLY A 136 -0.77 10.55 -16.04
CA GLY A 136 0.27 11.47 -15.60
C GLY A 136 0.04 11.95 -14.17
N VAL A 137 -1.18 12.37 -13.83
CA VAL A 137 -1.57 12.79 -12.48
C VAL A 137 -1.45 11.62 -11.48
N LEU A 138 -1.93 10.43 -11.86
CA LEU A 138 -1.83 9.25 -11.01
C LEU A 138 -0.37 8.86 -10.74
N ARG A 139 0.49 8.91 -11.75
CA ARG A 139 1.93 8.70 -11.56
C ARG A 139 2.52 9.73 -10.61
N TRP A 140 2.21 11.01 -10.79
CA TRP A 140 2.69 12.08 -9.92
C TRP A 140 2.25 11.89 -8.45
N LEU A 141 1.03 11.41 -8.19
CA LEU A 141 0.53 11.14 -6.84
C LEU A 141 1.26 10.00 -6.12
N LEU A 142 1.71 8.98 -6.85
CA LEU A 142 2.31 7.76 -6.28
C LEU A 142 3.84 7.80 -6.26
N GLN A 143 4.44 8.64 -7.08
CA GLN A 143 5.87 8.82 -7.20
C GLN A 143 6.43 9.63 -6.02
N GLU A 144 7.67 9.33 -5.63
CA GLU A 144 8.39 10.13 -4.63
C GLU A 144 8.90 11.43 -5.26
N THR A 145 8.85 12.53 -4.50
CA THR A 145 9.20 13.86 -5.04
C THR A 145 10.68 13.98 -5.43
N TYR A 146 11.57 13.31 -4.68
CA TYR A 146 13.02 13.46 -4.82
C TYR A 146 13.71 12.29 -5.53
N GLU A 147 12.99 11.21 -5.84
CA GLU A 147 13.52 10.01 -6.49
C GLU A 147 12.54 9.50 -7.58
N PRO A 148 12.31 10.30 -8.64
CA PRO A 148 11.37 9.97 -9.71
C PRO A 148 11.70 8.65 -10.43
N GLU A 149 12.98 8.32 -10.55
CA GLU A 149 13.50 7.14 -11.25
C GLU A 149 13.16 5.82 -10.55
N ASN A 150 12.82 5.88 -9.27
CA ASN A 150 12.53 4.72 -8.44
C ASN A 150 11.06 4.28 -8.51
N PHE A 151 10.29 4.81 -9.46
CA PHE A 151 8.88 4.51 -9.65
C PHE A 151 8.58 4.20 -11.12
N GLY A 152 7.79 3.16 -11.39
CA GLY A 152 7.50 2.75 -12.77
C GLY A 152 6.35 1.75 -12.91
N PRO A 153 5.89 1.50 -14.15
CA PRO A 153 4.82 0.54 -14.43
C PRO A 153 5.29 -0.93 -14.41
N ASP A 154 6.59 -1.17 -14.58
CA ASP A 154 7.18 -2.52 -14.54
C ASP A 154 7.83 -2.79 -13.18
N SER A 155 7.83 -4.05 -12.74
CA SER A 155 8.54 -4.43 -11.51
C SER A 155 10.05 -4.34 -11.72
N PHE A 156 10.71 -3.64 -10.81
CA PHE A 156 12.17 -3.58 -10.70
C PHE A 156 12.73 -4.92 -10.21
N LEU A 157 11.99 -5.64 -9.35
CA LEU A 157 12.41 -6.94 -8.84
C LEU A 157 12.36 -8.03 -9.89
N GLU A 158 11.34 -8.04 -10.76
CA GLU A 158 11.24 -9.02 -11.86
C GLU A 158 12.38 -8.83 -12.87
N LYS A 159 12.73 -7.57 -13.19
CA LYS A 159 13.92 -7.26 -14.01
C LYS A 159 15.20 -7.82 -13.38
N LYS A 160 15.33 -7.72 -12.05
CA LYS A 160 16.47 -8.28 -11.30
C LYS A 160 16.48 -9.79 -11.21
N GLN A 161 15.32 -10.43 -11.13
CA GLN A 161 15.21 -11.89 -11.16
C GLN A 161 15.66 -12.46 -12.51
N GLN A 162 15.38 -11.76 -13.61
CA GLN A 162 15.78 -12.14 -14.96
C GLN A 162 17.30 -12.02 -15.22
N GLU A 163 18.06 -11.35 -14.35
CA GLU A 163 19.53 -11.26 -14.44
C GLU A 163 20.26 -12.58 -14.10
N GLY A 164 19.52 -13.66 -13.81
CA GLY A 164 20.05 -15.03 -13.78
C GLY A 164 20.53 -15.54 -12.41
N LEU A 165 20.27 -14.79 -11.33
CA LEU A 165 20.55 -15.24 -9.97
C LEU A 165 19.38 -16.08 -9.43
N ASN A 166 19.71 -17.18 -8.73
CA ASN A 166 18.71 -17.97 -8.03
C ASN A 166 18.00 -17.10 -7.00
N SER A 167 16.70 -16.85 -7.22
CA SER A 167 15.94 -15.90 -6.43
C SER A 167 14.44 -16.17 -6.47
N VAL A 168 13.77 -15.80 -5.38
CA VAL A 168 12.33 -15.97 -5.20
C VAL A 168 11.71 -14.63 -4.83
N ILE A 169 10.59 -14.30 -5.48
CA ILE A 169 9.78 -13.12 -5.16
C ILE A 169 8.57 -13.58 -4.34
N ILE A 170 8.35 -12.90 -3.21
CA ILE A 170 7.18 -13.12 -2.35
C ILE A 170 6.46 -11.79 -2.23
N GLU A 171 5.18 -11.77 -2.63
CA GLU A 171 4.31 -10.61 -2.51
C GLU A 171 3.31 -10.80 -1.38
N VAL A 172 3.17 -9.78 -0.54
CA VAL A 172 2.26 -9.74 0.59
C VAL A 172 1.43 -8.48 0.52
N GLY A 173 0.12 -8.60 0.66
CA GLY A 173 -0.78 -7.45 0.68
C GLY A 173 -1.99 -7.68 1.58
N PRO A 174 -2.85 -6.66 1.71
CA PRO A 174 -4.08 -6.77 2.47
C PRO A 174 -5.01 -7.84 1.88
N ARG A 175 -5.81 -8.48 2.73
CA ARG A 175 -6.87 -9.37 2.26
C ARG A 175 -7.88 -8.57 1.42
N LEU A 176 -8.21 -9.08 0.24
CA LEU A 176 -9.06 -8.36 -0.71
C LEU A 176 -10.52 -8.22 -0.25
N SER A 177 -10.93 -9.04 0.73
CA SER A 177 -12.28 -9.07 1.32
C SER A 177 -12.73 -7.74 1.94
N PHE A 178 -11.81 -6.85 2.30
CA PHE A 178 -12.13 -5.54 2.86
C PHE A 178 -11.17 -4.46 2.35
N THR A 179 -11.63 -3.22 2.30
CA THR A 179 -10.83 -2.04 1.93
C THR A 179 -10.01 -1.54 3.11
N THR A 180 -8.72 -1.28 2.90
CA THR A 180 -7.86 -0.72 3.95
C THR A 180 -8.15 0.77 4.19
N ALA A 181 -7.81 1.27 5.39
CA ALA A 181 -7.89 2.71 5.68
C ALA A 181 -7.01 3.54 4.75
N TRP A 182 -5.85 3.00 4.34
CA TRP A 182 -4.98 3.64 3.37
C TRP A 182 -5.65 3.75 1.99
N SER A 183 -6.33 2.68 1.55
CA SER A 183 -7.08 2.65 0.29
C SER A 183 -8.19 3.69 0.25
N ALA A 184 -9.00 3.78 1.31
CA ALA A 184 -10.08 4.78 1.40
C ALA A 184 -9.54 6.22 1.25
N ASN A 185 -8.42 6.52 1.91
CA ASN A 185 -7.77 7.83 1.81
C ASN A 185 -7.18 8.05 0.41
N ALA A 186 -6.52 7.05 -0.17
CA ALA A 186 -5.93 7.14 -1.50
C ALA A 186 -7.00 7.37 -2.58
N VAL A 187 -8.12 6.67 -2.51
CA VAL A 187 -9.27 6.87 -3.42
C VAL A 187 -9.87 8.27 -3.25
N SER A 188 -10.03 8.75 -2.01
CA SER A 188 -10.52 10.11 -1.75
C SER A 188 -9.62 11.18 -2.40
N ILE A 189 -8.29 11.03 -2.26
CA ILE A 189 -7.32 11.92 -2.94
C ILE A 189 -7.47 11.83 -4.47
N CYS A 190 -7.58 10.62 -5.02
CA CYS A 190 -7.78 10.42 -6.45
C CYS A 190 -9.04 11.13 -6.95
N GLN A 191 -10.16 11.02 -6.23
CA GLN A 191 -11.41 11.69 -6.57
C GLN A 191 -11.26 13.22 -6.60
N VAL A 192 -10.61 13.80 -5.59
CA VAL A 192 -10.36 15.26 -5.53
C VAL A 192 -9.45 15.71 -6.68
N CYS A 193 -8.50 14.87 -7.11
CA CYS A 193 -7.63 15.12 -8.25
C CYS A 193 -8.29 14.85 -9.62
N GLY A 194 -9.59 14.56 -9.67
CA GLY A 194 -10.33 14.31 -10.92
C GLY A 194 -10.15 12.90 -11.50
N LEU A 195 -9.56 11.97 -10.73
CA LEU A 195 -9.38 10.56 -11.10
C LEU A 195 -10.58 9.72 -10.64
N SER A 196 -11.79 10.07 -11.06
CA SER A 196 -13.03 9.42 -10.61
C SER A 196 -13.15 7.95 -11.04
N ALA A 197 -12.43 7.55 -12.09
CA ALA A 197 -12.42 6.16 -12.56
C ALA A 197 -11.66 5.20 -11.64
N VAL A 198 -10.85 5.72 -10.69
CA VAL A 198 -10.12 4.92 -9.71
C VAL A 198 -11.05 4.59 -8.54
N THR A 199 -11.41 3.31 -8.41
CA THR A 199 -12.36 2.86 -7.38
C THR A 199 -11.71 2.22 -6.18
N ARG A 200 -10.50 1.67 -6.34
CA ARG A 200 -9.75 1.06 -5.24
C ARG A 200 -8.25 1.17 -5.48
N VAL A 201 -7.50 1.48 -4.43
CA VAL A 201 -6.03 1.54 -4.48
C VAL A 201 -5.49 0.79 -3.28
N GLU A 202 -4.79 -0.31 -3.47
CA GLU A 202 -4.13 -1.04 -2.38
C GLU A 202 -2.62 -1.07 -2.57
N ARG A 203 -1.91 -1.18 -1.45
CA ARG A 203 -0.46 -1.35 -1.44
C ARG A 203 -0.11 -2.76 -1.01
N SER A 204 0.74 -3.41 -1.78
CA SER A 204 1.41 -4.65 -1.41
C SER A 204 2.92 -4.44 -1.32
N ARG A 205 3.57 -5.37 -0.64
CA ARG A 205 4.98 -5.41 -0.32
C ARG A 205 5.58 -6.63 -0.98
N ARG A 206 6.63 -6.43 -1.78
CA ARG A 206 7.30 -7.47 -2.54
C ARG A 206 8.72 -7.61 -2.01
N TYR A 207 9.14 -8.85 -1.80
CA TYR A 207 10.46 -9.20 -1.28
C TYR A 207 11.14 -10.14 -2.28
N LEU A 208 12.26 -9.71 -2.84
CA LEU A 208 13.14 -10.56 -3.66
C LEU A 208 14.25 -11.10 -2.77
N LEU A 209 14.24 -12.40 -2.56
CA LEU A 209 15.27 -13.13 -1.81
C LEU A 209 16.30 -13.69 -2.79
N TYR A 210 17.56 -13.35 -2.60
CA TYR A 210 18.68 -13.97 -3.32
C TYR A 210 19.15 -15.22 -2.58
N LEU A 211 19.31 -16.32 -3.30
CA LEU A 211 19.50 -17.64 -2.72
C LEU A 211 20.80 -18.29 -3.22
N LYS A 212 21.54 -18.95 -2.32
CA LYS A 212 22.62 -19.88 -2.68
C LYS A 212 22.06 -21.20 -3.22
N SER A 213 20.99 -21.69 -2.61
CA SER A 213 20.27 -22.91 -2.99
C SER A 213 18.76 -22.66 -2.93
N PRO A 214 17.94 -23.38 -3.72
CA PRO A 214 16.48 -23.28 -3.63
C PRO A 214 15.98 -23.44 -2.19
N LEU A 215 14.96 -22.66 -1.82
CA LEU A 215 14.27 -22.81 -0.54
C LEU A 215 13.20 -23.89 -0.63
N MET A 216 12.96 -24.56 0.48
CA MET A 216 11.84 -25.48 0.64
C MET A 216 10.55 -24.71 0.95
N ASP A 217 9.38 -25.28 0.62
CA ASP A 217 8.08 -24.63 0.83
C ASP A 217 7.84 -24.19 2.29
N HIS A 218 8.29 -24.97 3.27
CA HIS A 218 8.17 -24.60 4.68
C HIS A 218 8.95 -23.32 5.02
N GLN A 219 10.12 -23.12 4.41
CA GLN A 219 10.95 -21.92 4.64
C GLN A 219 10.31 -20.67 4.00
N ILE A 220 9.68 -20.84 2.84
CA ILE A 220 8.91 -19.78 2.18
C ILE A 220 7.70 -19.39 3.06
N ASN A 221 7.03 -20.36 3.68
CA ASN A 221 5.92 -20.12 4.58
C ASN A 221 6.37 -19.44 5.88
N GLU A 222 7.46 -19.88 6.49
CA GLU A 222 8.05 -19.23 7.68
C GLU A 222 8.46 -17.78 7.39
N PHE A 223 9.08 -17.54 6.22
CA PHE A 223 9.39 -16.18 5.77
C PHE A 223 8.12 -15.36 5.64
N SER A 224 7.11 -15.90 4.98
CA SER A 224 5.84 -15.22 4.78
C SER A 224 5.24 -14.82 6.12
N GLN A 225 5.13 -15.74 7.09
CA GLN A 225 4.61 -15.49 8.43
C GLN A 225 5.41 -14.45 9.22
N MET A 226 6.69 -14.27 8.93
CA MET A 226 7.51 -13.23 9.55
C MET A 226 7.16 -11.82 9.05
N VAL A 227 6.75 -11.67 7.78
CA VAL A 227 6.60 -10.36 7.12
C VAL A 227 5.16 -9.86 7.01
N HIS A 228 4.16 -10.73 7.21
CA HIS A 228 2.74 -10.37 7.13
C HIS A 228 2.00 -10.49 8.45
N ASP A 229 0.96 -9.67 8.62
CA ASP A 229 -0.01 -9.82 9.68
C ASP A 229 -1.04 -10.89 9.31
N ARG A 230 -1.09 -11.98 10.08
CA ARG A 230 -1.96 -13.14 9.81
C ARG A 230 -3.44 -12.77 9.71
N MET A 231 -3.90 -11.77 10.46
CA MET A 231 -5.31 -11.37 10.53
C MET A 231 -5.71 -10.56 9.29
N SER A 232 -4.89 -9.60 8.90
CA SER A 232 -5.27 -8.56 7.94
C SER A 232 -4.64 -8.74 6.55
N GLU A 233 -3.59 -9.54 6.42
CA GLU A 233 -2.81 -9.67 5.20
C GLU A 233 -2.74 -11.14 4.73
N CYS A 234 -2.37 -11.32 3.47
CA CYS A 234 -2.08 -12.62 2.89
C CYS A 234 -0.98 -12.54 1.83
N VAL A 235 -0.41 -13.70 1.51
CA VAL A 235 0.55 -13.86 0.41
C VAL A 235 -0.23 -13.94 -0.89
N TYR A 236 0.19 -13.17 -1.89
CA TYR A 236 -0.34 -13.26 -3.25
C TYR A 236 0.49 -14.27 -4.05
N SER A 237 -0.14 -15.34 -4.55
CA SER A 237 0.53 -16.35 -5.36
C SER A 237 0.92 -15.83 -6.74
N HIS A 238 0.10 -14.93 -7.27
CA HIS A 238 0.26 -14.33 -8.59
C HIS A 238 -0.03 -12.83 -8.50
N ARG A 239 0.41 -12.09 -9.51
CA ARG A 239 0.04 -10.69 -9.68
C ARG A 239 -1.48 -10.55 -9.70
N LEU A 240 -2.03 -9.61 -8.93
CA LEU A 240 -3.47 -9.41 -8.83
C LEU A 240 -4.05 -9.00 -10.19
N THR A 241 -5.06 -9.73 -10.67
CA THR A 241 -5.80 -9.39 -11.89
C THR A 241 -7.17 -8.78 -11.59
N SER A 242 -7.66 -8.92 -10.36
CA SER A 242 -8.95 -8.41 -9.91
C SER A 242 -8.94 -8.23 -8.39
N PHE A 243 -9.77 -7.31 -7.87
CA PHE A 243 -10.08 -7.22 -6.44
C PHE A 243 -11.37 -7.96 -6.05
N GLU A 244 -12.01 -8.68 -6.98
CA GLU A 244 -13.18 -9.49 -6.65
C GLU A 244 -12.75 -10.68 -5.80
N THR A 245 -13.28 -10.73 -4.58
CA THR A 245 -13.29 -11.96 -3.80
C THR A 245 -14.42 -12.86 -4.27
N SER A 246 -14.17 -14.16 -4.35
CA SER A 246 -15.18 -15.19 -4.64
C SER A 246 -16.22 -15.38 -3.52
N VAL A 247 -16.28 -14.45 -2.57
CA VAL A 247 -17.21 -14.50 -1.44
C VAL A 247 -18.54 -13.94 -1.93
N VAL A 248 -19.47 -14.85 -2.18
CA VAL A 248 -20.87 -14.52 -2.40
C VAL A 248 -21.50 -14.30 -1.02
N PRO A 249 -22.16 -13.16 -0.76
CA PRO A 249 -22.92 -12.97 0.47
C PRO A 249 -23.90 -14.12 0.67
N GLU A 250 -23.91 -14.72 1.86
CA GLU A 250 -24.85 -15.79 2.17
C GLU A 250 -26.29 -15.25 2.20
N GLU A 251 -27.25 -16.10 1.87
CA GLU A 251 -28.67 -15.74 1.93
C GLU A 251 -29.10 -15.47 3.37
N VAL A 252 -29.88 -14.43 3.58
CA VAL A 252 -30.41 -14.07 4.90
C VAL A 252 -31.28 -15.21 5.44
N GLN A 253 -30.92 -15.73 6.61
CA GLN A 253 -31.69 -16.76 7.29
C GLN A 253 -32.68 -16.13 8.27
N TYR A 254 -33.93 -16.61 8.25
CA TYR A 254 -34.99 -16.18 9.14
C TYR A 254 -35.16 -17.18 10.30
N VAL A 255 -35.25 -16.65 11.52
CA VAL A 255 -35.51 -17.46 12.72
C VAL A 255 -37.02 -17.53 12.97
N PRO A 256 -37.67 -18.71 12.94
CA PRO A 256 -39.13 -18.85 13.03
C PRO A 256 -39.67 -18.67 14.46
N LEU A 257 -39.49 -17.46 15.00
CA LEU A 257 -39.87 -17.05 16.35
C LEU A 257 -41.37 -17.14 16.61
N MET A 258 -42.21 -16.81 15.63
CA MET A 258 -43.67 -16.86 15.79
C MET A 258 -44.22 -18.30 15.86
N GLU A 259 -43.50 -19.25 15.28
CA GLU A 259 -43.93 -20.66 15.19
C GLU A 259 -43.34 -21.49 16.33
N LYS A 260 -42.04 -21.31 16.60
CA LYS A 260 -41.28 -22.11 17.56
C LYS A 260 -41.00 -21.37 18.87
N GLY A 261 -41.35 -20.09 18.97
CA GLY A 261 -41.13 -19.28 20.16
C GLY A 261 -39.65 -19.19 20.55
N ARG A 262 -39.42 -19.09 21.85
CA ARG A 262 -38.08 -19.00 22.46
C ARG A 262 -37.11 -20.12 22.03
N LYS A 263 -37.61 -21.33 21.76
CA LYS A 263 -36.76 -22.46 21.32
C LYS A 263 -36.01 -22.16 20.02
N ALA A 264 -36.62 -21.40 19.11
CA ALA A 264 -35.96 -20.98 17.88
C ALA A 264 -34.71 -20.11 18.15
N LEU A 265 -34.80 -19.26 19.18
CA LEU A 265 -33.69 -18.41 19.60
C LEU A 265 -32.59 -19.19 20.33
N GLU A 266 -32.97 -20.19 21.11
CA GLU A 266 -32.00 -21.09 21.76
C GLU A 266 -31.22 -21.90 20.72
N GLU A 267 -31.91 -22.49 19.74
CA GLU A 267 -31.29 -23.26 18.64
C GLU A 267 -30.29 -22.39 17.84
N ILE A 268 -30.65 -21.16 17.49
CA ILE A 268 -29.76 -20.26 16.74
C ILE A 268 -28.63 -19.70 17.61
N ASN A 269 -28.87 -19.47 18.91
CA ASN A 269 -27.84 -19.02 19.85
C ASN A 269 -26.74 -20.07 19.98
N GLU A 270 -27.10 -21.35 20.08
CA GLU A 270 -26.14 -22.46 20.11
C GLU A 270 -25.44 -22.63 18.76
N LYS A 271 -26.19 -22.59 17.64
CA LYS A 271 -25.64 -22.79 16.29
C LYS A 271 -24.65 -21.70 15.88
N MET A 272 -24.97 -20.44 16.14
CA MET A 272 -24.18 -19.27 15.71
C MET A 272 -23.26 -18.73 16.82
N GLY A 273 -23.38 -19.25 18.04
CA GLY A 273 -22.59 -18.78 19.18
C GLY A 273 -22.88 -17.33 19.57
N LEU A 274 -24.16 -16.92 19.58
CA LEU A 274 -24.55 -15.52 19.81
C LEU A 274 -24.33 -15.05 21.25
N ALA A 275 -24.06 -15.99 22.17
CA ALA A 275 -23.80 -15.73 23.58
C ALA A 275 -24.95 -15.01 24.32
N PHE A 276 -26.20 -15.24 23.91
CA PHE A 276 -27.37 -14.75 24.63
C PHE A 276 -27.50 -15.45 25.98
N ASP A 277 -27.70 -14.64 27.02
CA ASP A 277 -28.06 -15.12 28.35
C ASP A 277 -29.57 -15.29 28.52
N GLU A 278 -30.00 -15.72 29.71
CA GLU A 278 -31.41 -15.95 30.02
C GLU A 278 -32.25 -14.68 29.88
N GLN A 279 -31.69 -13.51 30.22
CA GLN A 279 -32.39 -12.23 30.13
C GLN A 279 -32.52 -11.79 28.66
N ASP A 280 -31.47 -11.97 27.86
CA ASP A 280 -31.47 -11.71 26.43
C ASP A 280 -32.52 -12.57 25.71
N LEU A 281 -32.53 -13.89 25.97
CA LEU A 281 -33.49 -14.81 25.35
C LEU A 281 -34.93 -14.41 25.69
N GLN A 282 -35.20 -14.05 26.94
CA GLN A 282 -36.53 -13.60 27.36
C GLN A 282 -36.89 -12.24 26.73
N TYR A 283 -35.95 -11.30 26.70
CA TYR A 283 -36.14 -9.98 26.13
C TYR A 283 -36.44 -10.05 24.62
N TYR A 284 -35.59 -10.74 23.84
CA TYR A 284 -35.79 -10.85 22.39
C TYR A 284 -37.03 -11.65 22.04
N THR A 285 -37.35 -12.72 22.78
CA THR A 285 -38.61 -13.45 22.59
C THR A 285 -39.80 -12.50 22.76
N ARG A 286 -39.82 -11.72 23.84
CA ARG A 286 -40.90 -10.78 24.12
C ARG A 286 -40.99 -9.68 23.05
N LEU A 287 -39.87 -9.06 22.71
CA LEU A 287 -39.78 -7.98 21.72
C LEU A 287 -40.33 -8.42 20.36
N PHE A 288 -39.91 -9.58 19.86
CA PHE A 288 -40.33 -10.04 18.53
C PHE A 288 -41.74 -10.62 18.50
N MET A 289 -42.20 -11.26 19.59
CA MET A 289 -43.54 -11.87 19.65
C MET A 289 -44.64 -10.89 20.07
N GLU A 290 -44.38 -9.99 21.02
CA GLU A 290 -45.40 -9.10 21.61
C GLU A 290 -45.43 -7.74 20.92
N ASP A 291 -44.26 -7.10 20.77
CA ASP A 291 -44.17 -5.71 20.32
C ASP A 291 -44.10 -5.61 18.79
N ILE A 292 -43.16 -6.30 18.17
CA ILE A 292 -42.88 -6.21 16.72
C ILE A 292 -43.79 -7.14 15.90
N LYS A 293 -44.19 -8.29 16.46
CA LYS A 293 -45.06 -9.31 15.85
C LYS A 293 -44.60 -9.77 14.47
N ARG A 294 -43.30 -9.98 14.29
CA ARG A 294 -42.70 -10.52 13.05
C ARG A 294 -41.65 -11.56 13.38
N SER A 295 -41.60 -12.62 12.58
CA SER A 295 -40.53 -13.63 12.61
C SER A 295 -39.16 -13.10 12.14
N ASN A 296 -39.06 -11.81 11.82
CA ASN A 296 -37.90 -11.24 11.12
C ASN A 296 -36.83 -10.80 12.12
N CYS A 297 -36.11 -11.76 12.66
CA CYS A 297 -34.73 -11.52 13.10
C CYS A 297 -33.84 -12.07 11.98
N GLY A 298 -33.28 -11.18 11.15
CA GLY A 298 -32.31 -11.59 10.14
C GLY A 298 -31.02 -12.00 10.85
N ALA A 299 -30.66 -13.28 10.76
CA ALA A 299 -29.33 -13.73 11.12
C ALA A 299 -28.43 -13.54 9.88
N VAL A 300 -27.35 -12.78 10.04
CA VAL A 300 -26.31 -12.55 9.02
C VAL A 300 -25.31 -13.70 9.08
#